data_AF-A0A957Y0C6-F1
#
_entry.id   AF-A0A957Y0C6-F1
#
_cell.length_a   1.000
_cell.length_b   1.000
_cell.length_c   1.000
_cell.angle_alpha   90.00
_cell.angle_beta   90.00
_cell.angle_gamma   90.00
#
_symmetry.space_group_name_H-M   'P 1'
#
loop_
_entity.id
_entity.type
_entity.pdbx_description
1 polymer ?
#
loop_
_entity_poly.entity_id
_entity_poly.type
_entity_poly.pdbx_seq_one_letter_code
_entity_poly.pdbx_strand_id
1 'polypeptide(L)'
;MLVRSSSRAMSLTAALLLIAAMVLGAVSPALAAGETPTELAMVRSSGATLYDATGTVLRELPANTRLTANGRTGDSAWLQVTTPTGDTGWVQKEQVMVFGLGNLPVITDFQEPASPAETAEAAAETAVPASGQTATVATGGARLNVRSGPGTGYSVIARLAPGQTVPAQGRNQSSDWVQIALPAPDDGFGWVSAGLVDVSGATGDLPVSEAVSDAPAVSVIAAAQPAQTPSGLSGTIVFQERSGGKIYAYDPASGSTRQIAIGADPALSPDGQQVAFWRDEDGQHHLFIVNIDGSGEQRILTRGEMIRAPSWSPDGQRIVFSRVNGQRRCRDAGFGVCLPDVPPYSFVFPLIISDKWSLSSVDAQGGDFHDLPSQAGAIAPDWGQLGIVYDGPSGIELTDDSSDAVNQALLNDFKFHDPSFQPGGNRIVFQSLEKDHWEIFTATTDGANVTALTRPATTLYTPLPHNVAPVWSPDGQQILFLSNRSGDWAFWIMNADGSGQRQLSIDVPIAYDYQMEQVASWR
;
A
#
# COMPACT_ATOMS: atom_id res chain seq x y z
N MET A 1 24.71 -53.92 -38.03
CA MET A 1 23.24 -53.83 -37.82
C MET A 1 22.96 -52.38 -37.46
N LEU A 2 22.61 -51.56 -38.44
CA LEU A 2 22.23 -50.15 -38.27
C LEU A 2 20.72 -50.09 -38.04
N VAL A 3 20.26 -49.39 -37.01
CA VAL A 3 18.87 -48.90 -36.93
C VAL A 3 18.92 -47.39 -36.76
N ARG A 4 18.37 -46.70 -37.78
CA ARG A 4 18.22 -45.24 -37.87
C ARG A 4 17.06 -44.79 -36.96
N SER A 5 17.29 -43.85 -36.05
CA SER A 5 16.23 -43.05 -35.44
C SER A 5 15.99 -41.82 -36.32
N SER A 6 14.82 -41.73 -36.95
CA SER A 6 14.42 -40.57 -37.75
C SER A 6 14.02 -39.39 -36.84
N SER A 7 14.89 -38.40 -36.76
CA SER A 7 14.53 -37.05 -36.31
C SER A 7 13.65 -36.39 -37.38
N ARG A 8 12.37 -36.14 -37.08
CA ARG A 8 11.61 -35.12 -37.82
C ARG A 8 11.93 -33.77 -37.20
N ALA A 9 12.92 -33.09 -37.76
CA ALA A 9 13.12 -31.66 -37.54
C ALA A 9 11.87 -30.93 -38.09
N MET A 10 11.11 -30.30 -37.21
CA MET A 10 10.05 -29.39 -37.59
C MET A 10 10.74 -28.12 -38.08
N SER A 11 10.62 -27.83 -39.37
CA SER A 11 11.27 -26.67 -40.01
C SER A 11 10.85 -25.37 -39.31
N LEU A 12 11.79 -24.44 -39.14
CA LEU A 12 11.58 -23.09 -38.58
C LEU A 12 10.43 -22.32 -39.28
N THR A 13 10.07 -22.73 -40.49
CA THR A 13 8.91 -22.22 -41.26
C THR A 13 7.55 -22.63 -40.68
N ALA A 14 7.45 -23.78 -40.00
CA ALA A 14 6.21 -24.24 -39.34
C ALA A 14 5.98 -23.53 -37.98
N ALA A 15 7.05 -23.17 -37.27
CA ALA A 15 6.97 -22.39 -36.05
C ALA A 15 6.59 -20.92 -36.33
N LEU A 16 7.10 -20.33 -37.44
CA LEU A 16 6.69 -18.99 -37.87
C LEU A 16 5.24 -18.93 -38.38
N LEU A 17 4.71 -20.00 -39.00
CA LEU A 17 3.31 -20.05 -39.42
C LEU A 17 2.33 -20.19 -38.24
N LEU A 18 2.73 -20.80 -37.11
CA LEU A 18 1.91 -20.84 -35.90
C LEU A 18 1.85 -19.49 -35.18
N ILE A 19 2.95 -18.73 -35.20
CA ILE A 19 3.02 -17.37 -34.64
C ILE A 19 2.17 -16.40 -35.47
N ALA A 20 2.10 -16.56 -36.81
CA ALA A 20 1.26 -15.75 -37.68
C ALA A 20 -0.26 -16.03 -37.53
N ALA A 21 -0.65 -17.25 -37.14
CA ALA A 21 -2.05 -17.62 -36.95
C ALA A 21 -2.67 -17.12 -35.63
N MET A 22 -1.86 -16.71 -34.64
CA MET A 22 -2.34 -16.12 -33.38
C MET A 22 -2.42 -14.57 -33.43
N VAL A 23 -1.84 -13.92 -34.43
CA VAL A 23 -1.87 -12.45 -34.59
C VAL A 23 -2.90 -11.97 -35.63
N LEU A 24 -3.35 -12.84 -36.52
CA LEU A 24 -4.48 -12.57 -37.44
C LEU A 24 -5.53 -13.66 -37.23
N GLY A 25 -6.71 -13.26 -36.75
CA GLY A 25 -7.82 -14.16 -36.41
C GLY A 25 -8.09 -15.19 -37.50
N ALA A 26 -7.68 -16.43 -37.24
CA ALA A 26 -8.04 -17.60 -38.02
C ALA A 26 -8.70 -18.62 -37.09
N VAL A 27 -9.91 -19.00 -37.50
CA VAL A 27 -10.84 -19.91 -36.84
C VAL A 27 -10.15 -21.25 -36.54
N SER A 28 -10.14 -21.65 -35.26
CA SER A 28 -9.72 -22.99 -34.83
C SER A 28 -10.67 -24.06 -35.38
N PRO A 29 -10.21 -25.31 -35.61
CA PRO A 29 -11.09 -26.39 -36.03
C PRO A 29 -12.15 -26.67 -34.95
N ALA A 30 -13.37 -26.95 -35.41
CA ALA A 30 -14.58 -27.06 -34.62
C ALA A 30 -14.39 -27.90 -33.33
N LEU A 31 -14.68 -27.28 -32.19
CA LEU A 31 -15.00 -27.98 -30.96
C LEU A 31 -16.20 -28.92 -31.20
N ALA A 32 -16.14 -30.09 -30.58
CA ALA A 32 -17.29 -31.00 -30.51
C ALA A 32 -18.49 -30.26 -29.89
N ALA A 33 -19.68 -30.48 -30.44
CA ALA A 33 -20.91 -29.85 -29.99
C ALA A 33 -21.23 -30.24 -28.54
N GLY A 34 -21.14 -29.28 -27.61
CA GLY A 34 -21.64 -29.43 -26.24
C GLY A 34 -20.89 -28.70 -25.14
N GLU A 35 -19.64 -28.24 -25.34
CA GLU A 35 -18.87 -27.55 -24.30
C GLU A 35 -18.70 -26.07 -24.63
N THR A 36 -19.29 -25.19 -23.81
CA THR A 36 -19.03 -23.75 -23.84
C THR A 36 -17.61 -23.48 -23.31
N PRO A 37 -16.78 -22.68 -24.00
CA PRO A 37 -15.49 -22.29 -23.47
C PRO A 37 -15.73 -21.46 -22.20
N THR A 38 -15.29 -22.00 -21.07
CA THR A 38 -15.42 -21.37 -19.75
C THR A 38 -14.14 -20.60 -19.48
N GLU A 39 -14.24 -19.27 -19.43
CA GLU A 39 -13.12 -18.39 -19.11
C GLU A 39 -13.15 -18.02 -17.63
N LEU A 40 -11.99 -17.75 -17.03
CA LEU A 40 -11.92 -17.35 -15.63
C LEU A 40 -12.19 -15.85 -15.49
N ALA A 41 -13.11 -15.50 -14.58
CA ALA A 41 -13.33 -14.13 -14.12
C ALA A 41 -13.07 -14.02 -12.61
N MET A 42 -12.67 -12.84 -12.15
CA MET A 42 -12.37 -12.57 -10.75
C MET A 42 -12.93 -11.22 -10.32
N VAL A 43 -13.65 -11.18 -9.20
CA VAL A 43 -14.17 -9.94 -8.63
C VAL A 43 -13.02 -9.04 -8.16
N ARG A 44 -13.08 -7.74 -8.47
CA ARG A 44 -12.05 -6.76 -8.08
C ARG A 44 -12.11 -6.43 -6.59
N SER A 45 -11.11 -5.69 -6.11
CA SER A 45 -10.98 -5.28 -4.70
C SER A 45 -12.17 -4.46 -4.16
N SER A 46 -12.95 -3.81 -5.02
CA SER A 46 -14.16 -3.07 -4.64
C SER A 46 -15.41 -3.94 -4.41
N GLY A 47 -15.34 -5.26 -4.64
CA GLY A 47 -16.51 -6.12 -4.70
C GLY A 47 -17.29 -5.99 -6.02
N ALA A 48 -18.30 -6.83 -6.21
CA ALA A 48 -19.21 -6.79 -7.36
C ALA A 48 -20.63 -7.17 -6.95
N THR A 49 -21.62 -6.58 -7.61
CA THR A 49 -23.02 -6.94 -7.41
C THR A 49 -23.43 -7.97 -8.46
N LEU A 50 -24.02 -9.09 -8.02
CA LEU A 50 -24.57 -10.11 -8.90
C LEU A 50 -26.06 -9.84 -9.13
N TYR A 51 -26.46 -9.75 -10.40
CA TYR A 51 -27.84 -9.51 -10.84
C TYR A 51 -28.44 -10.74 -11.51
N ASP A 52 -29.76 -10.88 -11.52
CA ASP A 52 -30.47 -11.85 -12.35
C ASP A 52 -30.64 -11.34 -13.80
N ALA A 53 -31.27 -12.15 -14.66
CA ALA A 53 -31.49 -11.78 -16.06
C ALA A 53 -32.43 -10.57 -16.27
N THR A 54 -33.18 -10.18 -15.24
CA THR A 54 -34.12 -9.06 -15.25
C THR A 54 -33.52 -7.76 -14.69
N GLY A 55 -32.27 -7.82 -14.21
CA GLY A 55 -31.58 -6.69 -13.58
C GLY A 55 -31.86 -6.56 -12.08
N THR A 56 -32.44 -7.58 -11.42
CA THR A 56 -32.67 -7.56 -9.97
C THR A 56 -31.42 -8.02 -9.24
N VAL A 57 -31.04 -7.34 -8.15
CA VAL A 57 -29.88 -7.75 -7.33
C VAL A 57 -30.16 -9.10 -6.67
N LEU A 58 -29.30 -10.08 -6.95
CA LEU A 58 -29.30 -11.38 -6.28
C LEU A 58 -28.50 -11.32 -4.97
N ARG A 59 -27.29 -10.77 -5.02
CA ARG A 59 -26.39 -10.61 -3.86
C ARG A 59 -25.15 -9.80 -4.20
N GLU A 60 -24.45 -9.36 -3.16
CA GLU A 60 -23.08 -8.89 -3.26
C GLU A 60 -22.07 -10.05 -3.28
N LEU A 61 -21.05 -9.90 -4.11
CA LEU A 61 -19.91 -10.80 -4.24
C LEU A 61 -18.68 -10.15 -3.60
N PRO A 62 -18.03 -10.85 -2.65
CA PRO A 62 -16.79 -10.37 -2.06
C PRO A 62 -15.68 -10.18 -3.11
N ALA A 63 -14.75 -9.28 -2.81
CA ALA A 63 -13.52 -9.12 -3.57
C ALA A 63 -12.79 -10.47 -3.75
N ASN A 64 -12.14 -10.64 -4.91
CA ASN A 64 -11.39 -11.84 -5.29
C ASN A 64 -12.21 -13.13 -5.42
N THR A 65 -13.54 -13.04 -5.40
CA THR A 65 -14.40 -14.20 -5.73
C THR A 65 -14.07 -14.67 -7.15
N ARG A 66 -13.70 -15.95 -7.27
CA ARG A 66 -13.47 -16.60 -8.57
C ARG A 66 -14.81 -16.95 -9.18
N LEU A 67 -14.98 -16.57 -10.44
CA LEU A 67 -16.20 -16.73 -11.19
C LEU A 67 -15.87 -17.45 -12.50
N THR A 68 -16.83 -18.23 -12.98
CA THR A 68 -16.78 -18.80 -14.33
C THR A 68 -17.52 -17.86 -15.26
N ALA A 69 -16.83 -17.27 -16.24
CA ALA A 69 -17.46 -16.42 -17.25
C ALA A 69 -18.08 -17.29 -18.36
N ASN A 70 -19.39 -17.16 -18.52
CA ASN A 70 -20.19 -17.99 -19.43
C ASN A 70 -20.53 -17.25 -20.73
N GLY A 71 -20.61 -15.93 -20.68
CA GLY A 71 -20.99 -15.10 -21.82
C GLY A 71 -20.98 -13.61 -21.50
N ARG A 72 -21.32 -12.78 -22.49
CA ARG A 72 -21.30 -11.32 -22.39
C ARG A 72 -22.45 -10.67 -23.15
N THR A 73 -22.77 -9.43 -22.83
CA THR A 73 -23.63 -8.60 -23.69
C THR A 73 -22.91 -8.21 -24.99
N GLY A 74 -23.67 -7.78 -25.99
CA GLY A 74 -23.15 -7.40 -27.31
C GLY A 74 -22.08 -6.30 -27.24
N ASP A 75 -22.28 -5.31 -26.37
CA ASP A 75 -21.36 -4.20 -26.07
C ASP A 75 -20.24 -4.57 -25.08
N SER A 76 -20.29 -5.77 -24.49
CA SER A 76 -19.37 -6.24 -23.44
C SER A 76 -19.38 -5.40 -22.15
N ALA A 77 -20.44 -4.64 -21.88
CA ALA A 77 -20.59 -3.92 -20.62
C ALA A 77 -20.88 -4.89 -19.45
N TRP A 78 -21.56 -6.00 -19.73
CA TRP A 78 -21.99 -6.97 -18.73
C TRP A 78 -21.51 -8.39 -19.07
N LEU A 79 -21.23 -9.17 -18.02
CA LEU A 79 -20.75 -10.54 -18.10
C LEU A 79 -21.71 -11.47 -17.36
N GLN A 80 -22.12 -12.54 -18.01
CA GLN A 80 -22.82 -13.63 -17.34
C GLN A 80 -21.77 -14.53 -16.68
N VAL A 81 -21.93 -14.77 -15.39
CA VAL A 81 -20.99 -15.51 -14.57
C VAL A 81 -21.70 -16.57 -13.72
N THR A 82 -21.02 -17.69 -13.47
CA THR A 82 -21.40 -18.66 -12.45
C THR A 82 -20.45 -18.56 -11.27
N THR A 83 -21.01 -18.46 -10.07
CA THR A 83 -20.28 -18.41 -8.79
C THR A 83 -19.82 -19.82 -8.36
N PRO A 84 -18.88 -19.92 -7.41
CA PRO A 84 -18.45 -21.23 -6.88
C PRO A 84 -19.58 -22.01 -6.18
N THR A 85 -20.63 -21.32 -5.73
CA THR A 85 -21.83 -21.93 -5.12
C THR A 85 -22.84 -22.42 -6.16
N GLY A 86 -22.58 -22.20 -7.45
CA GLY A 86 -23.42 -22.64 -8.56
C GLY A 86 -24.45 -21.61 -9.05
N ASP A 87 -24.54 -20.46 -8.39
CA ASP A 87 -25.48 -19.39 -8.80
C ASP A 87 -25.00 -18.74 -10.08
N THR A 88 -25.89 -18.58 -11.07
CA THR A 88 -25.59 -17.93 -12.34
C THR A 88 -26.31 -16.59 -12.43
N GLY A 89 -25.58 -15.53 -12.75
CA GLY A 89 -26.10 -14.17 -12.83
C GLY A 89 -25.20 -13.25 -13.64
N TRP A 90 -25.43 -11.96 -13.56
CA TRP A 90 -24.75 -10.93 -14.33
C TRP A 90 -23.96 -10.00 -13.43
N VAL A 91 -22.78 -9.60 -13.88
CA VAL A 91 -21.90 -8.64 -13.19
C VAL A 91 -21.42 -7.60 -14.20
N GLN A 92 -21.17 -6.37 -13.73
CA GLN A 92 -20.57 -5.34 -14.57
C GLN A 92 -19.11 -5.69 -14.88
N LYS A 93 -18.70 -5.54 -16.14
CA LYS A 93 -17.32 -5.80 -16.58
C LYS A 93 -16.30 -5.02 -15.74
N GLU A 94 -16.62 -3.79 -15.35
CA GLU A 94 -15.72 -2.93 -14.58
C GLU A 94 -15.46 -3.43 -13.16
N GLN A 95 -16.36 -4.24 -12.60
CA GLN A 95 -16.24 -4.81 -11.25
C GLN A 95 -15.46 -6.13 -11.24
N VAL A 96 -15.12 -6.67 -12.41
CA VAL A 96 -14.39 -7.95 -12.53
C VAL A 96 -13.18 -7.83 -13.46
N MET A 97 -12.25 -8.77 -13.31
CA MET A 97 -11.17 -9.04 -14.25
C MET A 97 -11.53 -10.32 -15.00
N VAL A 98 -11.46 -10.31 -16.33
CA VAL A 98 -11.85 -11.46 -17.16
C VAL A 98 -10.82 -11.67 -18.27
N PHE A 99 -10.41 -12.92 -18.47
CA PHE A 99 -9.51 -13.32 -19.56
C PHE A 99 -10.35 -13.79 -20.77
N GLY A 100 -9.81 -13.65 -21.98
CA GLY A 100 -10.48 -14.17 -23.18
C GLY A 100 -11.83 -13.53 -23.51
N LEU A 101 -12.10 -12.28 -23.10
CA LEU A 101 -13.38 -11.57 -23.30
C LEU A 101 -13.93 -11.67 -24.75
N GLY A 102 -13.05 -11.66 -25.75
CA GLY A 102 -13.43 -11.77 -27.17
C GLY A 102 -13.97 -13.15 -27.59
N ASN A 103 -13.67 -14.19 -26.81
CA ASN A 103 -14.08 -15.57 -27.06
C ASN A 103 -15.41 -15.93 -26.37
N LEU A 104 -15.91 -15.08 -25.48
CA LEU A 104 -17.17 -15.30 -24.78
C LEU A 104 -18.38 -15.12 -25.72
N PRO A 105 -19.37 -16.04 -25.68
CA PRO A 105 -20.57 -15.93 -26.49
C PRO A 105 -21.38 -14.70 -26.11
N VAL A 106 -22.03 -14.09 -27.11
CA VAL A 106 -22.95 -12.98 -26.91
C VAL A 106 -24.31 -13.52 -26.49
N ILE A 107 -24.82 -13.02 -25.38
CA ILE A 107 -26.10 -13.40 -24.78
C ILE A 107 -27.01 -12.16 -24.82
N THR A 108 -28.24 -12.32 -25.35
CA THR A 108 -29.14 -11.20 -25.72
C THR A 108 -30.40 -11.09 -24.88
N ASP A 109 -30.60 -11.98 -23.91
CA ASP A 109 -31.77 -12.07 -23.04
C ASP A 109 -31.58 -11.37 -21.68
N PHE A 110 -30.49 -10.60 -21.51
CA PHE A 110 -30.25 -9.77 -20.34
C PHE A 110 -30.95 -8.43 -20.45
N GLN A 111 -31.71 -8.07 -19.42
CA GLN A 111 -32.25 -6.73 -19.23
C GLN A 111 -31.41 -5.97 -18.21
N GLU A 112 -30.76 -4.89 -18.65
CA GLU A 112 -29.91 -4.07 -17.81
C GLU A 112 -30.71 -3.41 -16.67
N PRO A 113 -30.20 -3.43 -15.41
CA PRO A 113 -30.83 -2.72 -14.31
C PRO A 113 -31.00 -1.24 -14.63
N ALA A 114 -32.16 -0.68 -14.28
CA ALA A 114 -32.39 0.75 -14.39
C ALA A 114 -31.35 1.51 -13.57
N SER A 115 -30.64 2.44 -14.21
CA SER A 115 -29.72 3.36 -13.52
C SER A 115 -30.47 4.07 -12.39
N PRO A 116 -29.92 4.17 -11.17
CA PRO A 116 -30.59 4.84 -10.07
C PRO A 116 -30.61 6.35 -10.34
N ALA A 117 -31.65 6.81 -11.03
CA ALA A 117 -32.06 8.20 -11.08
C ALA A 117 -33.55 8.27 -10.76
N GLU A 118 -33.88 9.13 -9.79
CA GLU A 118 -35.23 9.57 -9.41
C GLU A 118 -36.18 8.49 -8.85
N THR A 119 -36.12 8.31 -7.53
CA THR A 119 -37.36 8.15 -6.75
C THR A 119 -37.16 8.85 -5.41
N ALA A 120 -37.34 10.17 -5.44
CA ALA A 120 -37.49 10.98 -4.24
C ALA A 120 -38.88 10.70 -3.66
N GLU A 121 -38.94 10.13 -2.46
CA GLU A 121 -40.13 10.17 -1.62
C GLU A 121 -39.75 10.70 -0.24
N ALA A 122 -40.57 11.62 0.23
CA ALA A 122 -40.22 12.63 1.22
C ALA A 122 -40.22 12.08 2.66
N ALA A 123 -39.17 12.42 3.40
CA ALA A 123 -39.23 12.61 4.83
C ALA A 123 -38.56 13.96 5.15
N ALA A 124 -39.41 14.92 5.53
CA ALA A 124 -39.02 16.27 5.82
C ALA A 124 -38.22 16.34 7.13
N GLU A 125 -36.99 16.83 7.06
CA GLU A 125 -36.31 17.46 8.19
C GLU A 125 -35.70 18.79 7.72
N THR A 126 -36.46 19.85 8.02
CA THR A 126 -36.13 21.28 8.08
C THR A 126 -34.88 21.77 7.33
N ALA A 127 -35.05 22.12 6.05
CA ALA A 127 -34.10 22.93 5.29
C ALA A 127 -34.17 24.42 5.71
N VAL A 128 -33.00 25.00 6.01
CA VAL A 128 -32.75 26.45 6.04
C VAL A 128 -32.79 26.97 4.59
N PRO A 129 -33.37 28.15 4.29
CA PRO A 129 -33.71 28.54 2.92
C PRO A 129 -32.46 28.84 2.06
N ALA A 130 -32.44 28.30 0.84
CA ALA A 130 -31.43 28.60 -0.17
C ALA A 130 -31.55 30.06 -0.65
N SER A 131 -30.42 30.78 -0.66
CA SER A 131 -30.30 32.19 -1.06
C SER A 131 -30.57 32.47 -2.56
N GLY A 132 -30.84 31.43 -3.35
CA GLY A 132 -31.06 31.53 -4.81
C GLY A 132 -29.82 31.94 -5.62
N GLN A 133 -28.66 32.12 -4.97
CA GLN A 133 -27.41 32.49 -5.62
C GLN A 133 -26.66 31.26 -6.12
N THR A 134 -25.86 31.45 -7.16
CA THR A 134 -24.98 30.40 -7.72
C THR A 134 -23.53 30.84 -7.72
N ALA A 135 -22.61 29.88 -7.70
CA ALA A 135 -21.18 30.07 -7.85
C ALA A 135 -20.72 29.39 -9.15
N THR A 136 -20.09 30.15 -10.05
CA THR A 136 -19.56 29.65 -11.32
C THR A 136 -18.04 29.61 -11.27
N VAL A 137 -17.43 28.48 -11.63
CA VAL A 137 -15.96 28.33 -11.56
C VAL A 137 -15.25 29.25 -12.55
N ALA A 138 -14.48 30.21 -12.04
CA ALA A 138 -13.81 31.26 -12.80
C ALA A 138 -12.30 31.02 -12.98
N THR A 139 -11.88 29.77 -12.96
CA THR A 139 -10.47 29.38 -13.17
C THR A 139 -10.18 29.30 -14.67
N GLY A 140 -9.05 29.87 -15.13
CA GLY A 140 -8.62 29.89 -16.54
C GLY A 140 -8.23 28.52 -17.14
N GLY A 141 -9.08 27.50 -17.00
CA GLY A 141 -8.93 26.15 -17.56
C GLY A 141 -8.63 25.04 -16.55
N ALA A 142 -8.34 25.35 -15.29
CA ALA A 142 -8.05 24.35 -14.24
C ALA A 142 -9.31 23.88 -13.51
N ARG A 143 -9.38 22.63 -13.03
CA ARG A 143 -10.49 22.19 -12.17
C ARG A 143 -10.36 22.79 -10.77
N LEU A 144 -11.46 23.23 -10.18
CA LEU A 144 -11.51 23.82 -8.84
C LEU A 144 -11.75 22.75 -7.79
N ASN A 145 -10.93 22.72 -6.74
CA ASN A 145 -11.12 21.81 -5.61
C ASN A 145 -12.26 22.30 -4.71
N VAL A 146 -13.18 21.40 -4.37
CA VAL A 146 -14.19 21.56 -3.33
C VAL A 146 -13.71 20.85 -2.08
N ARG A 147 -13.76 21.51 -0.92
CA ARG A 147 -13.18 21.03 0.34
C ARG A 147 -14.24 20.79 1.42
N SER A 148 -13.92 19.99 2.43
CA SER A 148 -14.84 19.73 3.56
C SER A 148 -15.06 20.93 4.49
N GLY A 149 -14.21 21.96 4.41
CA GLY A 149 -14.32 23.18 5.22
C GLY A 149 -13.69 24.42 4.55
N PRO A 150 -13.96 25.63 5.09
CA PRO A 150 -13.50 26.89 4.51
C PRO A 150 -12.01 27.14 4.78
N GLY A 151 -11.15 26.52 3.97
CA GLY A 151 -9.70 26.68 4.09
C GLY A 151 -8.93 25.67 3.24
N THR A 152 -7.68 25.99 2.90
CA THR A 152 -6.81 25.09 2.14
C THR A 152 -6.31 23.88 2.95
N GLY A 153 -6.42 23.93 4.28
CA GLY A 153 -6.10 22.83 5.20
C GLY A 153 -7.16 21.73 5.28
N TYR A 154 -8.38 21.97 4.76
CA TYR A 154 -9.43 20.96 4.73
C TYR A 154 -9.28 20.04 3.51
N SER A 155 -9.61 18.76 3.68
CA SER A 155 -9.52 17.75 2.63
C SER A 155 -10.34 18.12 1.40
N VAL A 156 -9.83 17.80 0.21
CA VAL A 156 -10.58 17.94 -1.05
C VAL A 156 -11.56 16.78 -1.15
N ILE A 157 -12.85 17.08 -1.23
CA ILE A 157 -13.94 16.10 -1.28
C ILE A 157 -14.54 15.97 -2.69
N ALA A 158 -14.41 17.01 -3.53
CA ALA A 158 -14.86 16.97 -4.92
C ALA A 158 -14.06 17.95 -5.80
N ARG A 159 -14.29 17.93 -7.11
CA ARG A 159 -13.72 18.90 -8.06
C ARG A 159 -14.76 19.38 -9.05
N LEU A 160 -14.83 20.70 -9.26
CA LEU A 160 -15.67 21.33 -10.27
C LEU A 160 -14.87 21.63 -11.54
N ALA A 161 -15.50 21.46 -12.70
CA ALA A 161 -14.93 21.81 -13.98
C ALA A 161 -14.89 23.35 -14.18
N PRO A 162 -13.97 23.88 -15.00
CA PRO A 162 -13.99 25.29 -15.40
C PRO A 162 -15.35 25.67 -15.99
N GLY A 163 -15.91 26.81 -15.57
CA GLY A 163 -17.23 27.27 -16.02
C GLY A 163 -18.42 26.49 -15.47
N GLN A 164 -18.21 25.48 -14.62
CA GLN A 164 -19.31 24.77 -13.97
C GLN A 164 -20.00 25.69 -12.95
N THR A 165 -21.32 25.76 -13.02
CA THR A 165 -22.16 26.53 -12.09
C THR A 165 -22.83 25.59 -11.08
N VAL A 166 -22.74 25.93 -9.80
CA VAL A 166 -23.35 25.18 -8.69
C VAL A 166 -24.13 26.12 -7.77
N PRO A 167 -25.15 25.65 -7.04
CA PRO A 167 -25.84 26.47 -6.04
C PRO A 167 -24.89 26.91 -4.93
N ALA A 168 -24.90 28.20 -4.60
CA ALA A 168 -24.17 28.75 -3.46
C ALA A 168 -25.12 28.84 -2.25
N GLN A 169 -24.75 28.21 -1.15
CA GLN A 169 -25.61 28.04 0.02
C GLN A 169 -25.23 28.96 1.18
N GLY A 170 -23.95 29.33 1.29
CA GLY A 170 -23.46 30.13 2.40
C GLY A 170 -22.01 30.57 2.22
N ARG A 171 -21.44 31.20 3.25
CA ARG A 171 -20.05 31.63 3.28
C ARG A 171 -19.44 31.52 4.67
N ASN A 172 -18.12 31.66 4.77
CA ASN A 172 -17.47 31.82 6.06
C ASN A 172 -17.61 33.29 6.56
N GLN A 173 -17.25 33.53 7.82
CA GLN A 173 -17.34 34.87 8.43
C GLN A 173 -16.59 35.95 7.63
N SER A 174 -15.40 35.61 7.11
CA SER A 174 -14.55 36.53 6.33
C SER A 174 -15.00 36.74 4.87
N SER A 175 -15.93 35.94 4.36
CA SER A 175 -16.38 35.91 2.94
C SER A 175 -15.32 35.46 1.92
N ASP A 176 -14.19 34.93 2.37
CA ASP A 176 -13.13 34.43 1.49
C ASP A 176 -13.42 33.00 0.98
N TRP A 177 -14.40 32.32 1.56
CA TRP A 177 -14.85 30.98 1.17
C TRP A 177 -16.36 30.91 1.04
N VAL A 178 -16.81 30.21 -0.01
CA VAL A 178 -18.22 30.01 -0.35
C VAL A 178 -18.56 28.53 -0.17
N GLN A 179 -19.66 28.26 0.52
CA GLN A 179 -20.26 26.94 0.65
C GLN A 179 -21.18 26.70 -0.55
N ILE A 180 -21.00 25.58 -1.22
CA ILE A 180 -21.72 25.18 -2.43
C ILE A 180 -22.41 23.83 -2.23
N ALA A 181 -23.53 23.62 -2.93
CA ALA A 181 -24.17 22.31 -3.01
C ALA A 181 -23.37 21.39 -3.94
N LEU A 182 -23.16 20.13 -3.54
CA LEU A 182 -22.60 19.11 -4.41
C LEU A 182 -23.71 18.44 -5.24
N PRO A 183 -23.53 18.22 -6.55
CA PRO A 183 -24.47 17.46 -7.36
C PRO A 183 -24.41 15.96 -7.02
N ALA A 184 -25.54 15.26 -7.17
CA ALA A 184 -25.62 13.81 -7.00
C ALA A 184 -24.55 13.07 -7.83
N PRO A 185 -23.96 11.96 -7.32
CA PRO A 185 -24.40 11.15 -6.18
C PRO A 185 -23.88 11.59 -4.79
N ASP A 186 -23.10 12.67 -4.69
CA ASP A 186 -22.37 13.05 -3.47
C ASP A 186 -23.21 13.87 -2.46
N ASP A 187 -24.55 13.74 -2.47
CA ASP A 187 -25.54 14.57 -1.74
C ASP A 187 -24.97 15.25 -0.47
N GLY A 188 -24.81 16.58 -0.52
CA GLY A 188 -24.15 17.34 0.54
C GLY A 188 -23.68 18.73 0.12
N PHE A 189 -22.77 19.31 0.91
CA PHE A 189 -22.16 20.61 0.63
C PHE A 189 -20.64 20.54 0.72
N GLY A 190 -19.98 21.52 0.10
CA GLY A 190 -18.54 21.69 0.22
C GLY A 190 -18.12 23.14 0.05
N TRP A 191 -16.84 23.41 0.26
CA TRP A 191 -16.29 24.76 0.36
C TRP A 191 -15.30 25.05 -0.76
N VAL A 192 -15.48 26.19 -1.42
CA VAL A 192 -14.61 26.69 -2.49
C VAL A 192 -14.11 28.09 -2.17
N SER A 193 -12.93 28.46 -2.67
CA SER A 193 -12.39 29.81 -2.49
C SER A 193 -13.24 30.81 -3.27
N ALA A 194 -13.68 31.89 -2.61
CA ALA A 194 -14.48 32.95 -3.22
C ALA A 194 -13.72 33.63 -4.36
N GLY A 195 -12.40 33.73 -4.28
CA GLY A 195 -11.56 34.32 -5.34
C GLY A 195 -11.42 33.45 -6.60
N LEU A 196 -11.97 32.23 -6.60
CA LEU A 196 -11.90 31.29 -7.74
C LEU A 196 -13.29 30.98 -8.33
N VAL A 197 -14.34 31.66 -7.85
CA VAL A 197 -15.71 31.52 -8.34
C VAL A 197 -16.36 32.88 -8.54
N ASP A 198 -17.14 33.02 -9.60
CA ASP A 198 -18.03 34.15 -9.82
C ASP A 198 -19.38 33.84 -9.18
N VAL A 199 -19.69 34.52 -8.06
CA VAL A 199 -20.99 34.41 -7.38
C VAL A 199 -22.00 35.33 -8.09
N SER A 200 -23.22 34.85 -8.34
CA SER A 200 -24.28 35.60 -9.06
C SER A 200 -24.84 36.83 -8.31
N GLY A 201 -24.18 37.26 -7.23
CA GLY A 201 -24.50 38.38 -6.34
C GLY A 201 -23.27 38.75 -5.49
N ALA A 202 -23.39 39.66 -4.53
CA ALA A 202 -22.26 39.95 -3.64
C ALA A 202 -22.05 38.76 -2.69
N THR A 203 -20.82 38.26 -2.59
CA THR A 203 -20.50 37.12 -1.71
C THR A 203 -20.91 37.40 -0.26
N GLY A 204 -20.82 38.65 0.21
CA GLY A 204 -21.27 39.08 1.54
C GLY A 204 -22.76 38.89 1.83
N ASP A 205 -23.59 38.78 0.79
CA ASP A 205 -25.05 38.58 0.89
C ASP A 205 -25.42 37.11 1.15
N LEU A 206 -24.47 36.17 0.95
CA LEU A 206 -24.66 34.79 1.37
C LEU A 206 -24.69 34.71 2.90
N PRO A 207 -25.55 33.86 3.49
CA PRO A 207 -25.59 33.68 4.94
C PRO A 207 -24.26 33.12 5.44
N VAL A 208 -23.83 33.57 6.61
CA VAL A 208 -22.67 32.98 7.30
C VAL A 208 -23.07 31.57 7.74
N SER A 209 -22.37 30.57 7.22
CA SER A 209 -22.57 29.18 7.55
C SER A 209 -21.57 28.76 8.62
N GLU A 210 -22.10 28.22 9.73
CA GLU A 210 -21.29 27.58 10.78
C GLU A 210 -21.09 26.07 10.51
N ALA A 211 -21.67 25.56 9.41
CA ALA A 211 -21.58 24.16 9.05
C ALA A 211 -20.21 23.84 8.43
N VAL A 212 -19.33 23.24 9.22
CA VAL A 212 -18.12 22.56 8.77
C VAL A 212 -18.47 21.07 8.69
N SER A 213 -18.20 20.39 7.58
CA SER A 213 -18.33 18.93 7.55
C SER A 213 -17.29 18.37 8.53
N ASP A 214 -17.73 17.63 9.54
CA ASP A 214 -16.93 17.26 10.72
C ASP A 214 -15.52 16.75 10.36
N ALA A 215 -14.51 17.46 10.87
CA ALA A 215 -13.11 17.04 10.95
C ALA A 215 -12.56 17.52 12.32
N PRO A 216 -11.65 16.76 12.97
CA PRO A 216 -11.29 16.99 14.36
C PRO A 216 -10.60 18.34 14.56
N ALA A 217 -10.91 18.98 15.68
CA ALA A 217 -10.47 20.34 16.01
C ALA A 217 -8.94 20.44 16.18
N VAL A 218 -8.31 21.22 15.29
CA VAL A 218 -6.92 21.65 15.44
C VAL A 218 -6.90 22.94 16.26
N SER A 219 -6.32 22.88 17.45
CA SER A 219 -6.06 24.07 18.27
C SER A 219 -4.88 24.84 17.69
N VAL A 220 -5.09 26.12 17.37
CA VAL A 220 -4.05 27.02 16.87
C VAL A 220 -3.34 27.67 18.05
N ILE A 221 -2.00 27.64 18.09
CA ILE A 221 -1.22 28.53 18.95
C ILE A 221 -0.35 29.43 18.07
N ALA A 222 -0.36 30.70 18.44
CA ALA A 222 0.26 31.84 17.78
C ALA A 222 1.79 31.79 17.73
N ALA A 223 2.33 32.49 16.73
CA ALA A 223 3.75 32.62 16.46
C ALA A 223 4.53 33.38 17.55
N ALA A 224 5.72 32.89 17.90
CA ALA A 224 6.82 33.70 18.45
C ALA A 224 8.20 33.11 18.06
N GLN A 225 9.16 34.04 17.98
CA GLN A 225 10.52 34.03 17.41
C GLN A 225 11.53 32.92 17.82
N PRO A 226 12.71 32.85 17.15
CA PRO A 226 13.61 31.70 17.20
C PRO A 226 14.67 31.83 18.31
N ALA A 227 14.85 30.78 19.10
CA ALA A 227 16.14 30.25 19.57
C ALA A 227 15.93 29.02 20.48
N GLN A 228 16.53 27.89 20.06
CA GLN A 228 16.86 26.66 20.80
C GLN A 228 15.78 26.05 21.72
N THR A 229 15.22 24.91 21.31
CA THR A 229 14.36 24.07 22.14
C THR A 229 14.87 22.62 22.10
N PRO A 230 14.91 21.90 23.25
CA PRO A 230 14.96 20.44 23.21
C PRO A 230 13.79 20.00 22.33
N SER A 231 14.07 19.12 21.38
CA SER A 231 13.23 18.82 20.22
C SER A 231 11.81 18.30 20.53
N GLY A 232 11.46 18.15 21.82
CA GLY A 232 10.25 17.48 22.31
C GLY A 232 10.30 15.97 22.09
N LEU A 233 11.42 15.45 21.55
CA LEU A 233 11.63 14.06 21.20
C LEU A 233 12.31 13.35 22.36
N SER A 234 11.93 12.11 22.59
CA SER A 234 12.54 11.21 23.57
C SER A 234 12.98 9.91 22.93
N GLY A 235 13.73 9.11 23.69
CA GLY A 235 14.25 7.82 23.24
C GLY A 235 15.60 7.94 22.53
N THR A 236 16.03 6.85 21.94
CA THR A 236 17.28 6.73 21.17
C THR A 236 16.94 6.19 19.79
N ILE A 237 17.54 6.80 18.77
CA ILE A 237 17.50 6.30 17.40
C ILE A 237 18.82 5.59 17.14
N VAL A 238 18.76 4.34 16.69
CA VAL A 238 19.93 3.65 16.13
C VAL A 238 19.77 3.57 14.62
N PHE A 239 20.85 3.80 13.88
CA PHE A 239 20.80 3.81 12.43
C PHE A 239 22.13 3.39 11.80
N GLN A 240 22.08 2.95 10.54
CA GLN A 240 23.26 2.66 9.73
C GLN A 240 23.51 3.76 8.69
N GLU A 241 24.78 4.04 8.39
CA GLU A 241 25.13 4.97 7.29
C GLU A 241 24.96 4.33 5.90
N ARG A 242 25.14 3.01 5.81
CA ARG A 242 24.94 2.15 4.63
C ARG A 242 24.89 0.69 5.09
N SER A 243 24.41 -0.20 4.23
CA SER A 243 24.50 -1.64 4.47
C SER A 243 25.92 -2.10 4.80
N GLY A 244 26.09 -2.83 5.91
CA GLY A 244 27.37 -3.33 6.41
C GLY A 244 28.34 -2.23 6.87
N GLY A 245 27.89 -0.98 6.91
CA GLY A 245 28.67 0.19 7.30
C GLY A 245 28.71 0.41 8.81
N LYS A 246 29.00 1.64 9.21
CA LYS A 246 28.96 2.02 10.62
C LYS A 246 27.51 2.15 11.10
N ILE A 247 27.28 1.69 12.32
CA ILE A 247 26.03 1.86 13.06
C ILE A 247 26.25 2.92 14.13
N TYR A 248 25.29 3.83 14.28
CA TYR A 248 25.33 4.96 15.20
C TYR A 248 24.12 4.94 16.14
N ALA A 249 24.33 5.45 17.35
CA ALA A 249 23.28 5.85 18.28
C ALA A 249 23.14 7.38 18.24
N TYR A 250 21.89 7.85 18.16
CA TYR A 250 21.50 9.25 18.12
C TYR A 250 20.48 9.55 19.20
N ASP A 251 20.77 10.57 19.99
CA ASP A 251 19.83 11.15 20.95
C ASP A 251 19.13 12.36 20.29
N PRO A 252 17.85 12.26 19.94
CA PRO A 252 17.12 13.34 19.29
C PRO A 252 16.88 14.55 20.19
N ALA A 253 16.96 14.41 21.52
CA ALA A 253 16.78 15.52 22.45
C ALA A 253 18.03 16.43 22.50
N SER A 254 19.22 15.82 22.54
CA SER A 254 20.50 16.55 22.60
C SER A 254 21.16 16.76 21.23
N GLY A 255 20.78 15.98 20.22
CA GLY A 255 21.47 15.91 18.92
C GLY A 255 22.78 15.14 18.97
N SER A 256 23.11 14.48 20.08
CA SER A 256 24.35 13.72 20.23
C SER A 256 24.33 12.50 19.31
N THR A 257 25.41 12.30 18.55
CA THR A 257 25.60 11.16 17.65
C THR A 257 26.90 10.45 18.01
N ARG A 258 26.89 9.12 18.10
CA ARG A 258 28.10 8.32 18.28
C ARG A 258 28.05 7.00 17.53
N GLN A 259 29.17 6.59 16.97
CA GLN A 259 29.32 5.26 16.39
C GLN A 259 29.33 4.21 17.51
N ILE A 260 28.65 3.08 17.30
CA ILE A 260 28.53 1.99 18.29
C ILE A 260 29.00 0.63 17.75
N ALA A 261 28.89 0.40 16.44
CA ALA A 261 29.25 -0.87 15.80
C ALA A 261 29.50 -0.69 14.30
N ILE A 262 29.84 -1.79 13.62
CA ILE A 262 29.86 -1.93 12.16
C ILE A 262 28.97 -3.13 11.80
N GLY A 263 28.08 -3.00 10.84
CA GLY A 263 27.12 -4.04 10.45
C GLY A 263 25.94 -3.46 9.69
N ALA A 264 24.85 -4.22 9.64
CA ALA A 264 23.61 -3.82 8.98
C ALA A 264 22.36 -4.20 9.79
N ASP A 265 21.27 -3.54 9.42
CA ASP A 265 19.92 -3.69 9.97
C ASP A 265 19.85 -3.56 11.49
N PRO A 266 20.25 -2.43 12.09
CA PRO A 266 20.26 -2.27 13.54
C PRO A 266 18.86 -2.26 14.13
N ALA A 267 18.68 -2.98 15.23
CA ALA A 267 17.43 -3.10 15.98
C ALA A 267 17.65 -2.83 17.46
N LEU A 268 17.05 -1.76 17.99
CA LEU A 268 17.17 -1.38 19.40
C LEU A 268 16.21 -2.22 20.27
N SER A 269 16.72 -2.74 21.38
CA SER A 269 15.93 -3.49 22.36
C SER A 269 14.86 -2.59 23.00
N PRO A 270 13.74 -3.15 23.51
CA PRO A 270 12.66 -2.37 24.08
C PRO A 270 13.05 -1.50 25.28
N ASP A 271 14.10 -1.89 26.02
CA ASP A 271 14.66 -1.14 27.15
C ASP A 271 15.71 -0.08 26.73
N GLY A 272 16.01 0.01 25.44
CA GLY A 272 16.98 0.94 24.86
C GLY A 272 18.44 0.63 25.20
N GLN A 273 18.76 -0.54 25.76
CA GLN A 273 20.11 -0.86 26.26
C GLN A 273 20.97 -1.63 25.26
N GLN A 274 20.38 -2.34 24.29
CA GLN A 274 21.09 -3.26 23.41
C GLN A 274 20.65 -3.10 21.96
N VAL A 275 21.56 -3.37 21.04
CA VAL A 275 21.32 -3.31 19.60
C VAL A 275 21.66 -4.65 18.98
N ALA A 276 20.67 -5.27 18.34
CA ALA A 276 20.89 -6.43 17.48
C ALA A 276 21.18 -5.96 16.06
N PHE A 277 22.10 -6.62 15.37
CA PHE A 277 22.46 -6.30 13.99
C PHE A 277 23.13 -7.51 13.36
N TRP A 278 23.18 -7.57 12.03
CA TRP A 278 23.97 -8.58 11.34
C TRP A 278 25.28 -8.01 10.79
N ARG A 279 26.28 -8.88 10.65
CA ARG A 279 27.57 -8.53 10.02
C ARG A 279 27.99 -9.66 9.11
N ASP A 280 28.49 -9.30 7.93
CA ASP A 280 29.18 -10.24 7.04
C ASP A 280 30.60 -10.48 7.57
N GLU A 281 30.93 -11.75 7.76
CA GLU A 281 32.30 -12.19 7.96
C GLU A 281 32.55 -13.39 7.04
N ASP A 282 33.53 -13.24 6.15
CA ASP A 282 33.92 -14.27 5.18
C ASP A 282 32.76 -14.75 4.27
N GLY A 283 31.84 -13.86 3.91
CA GLY A 283 30.69 -14.17 3.05
C GLY A 283 29.54 -14.89 3.77
N GLN A 284 29.55 -14.88 5.11
CA GLN A 284 28.48 -15.39 5.94
C GLN A 284 27.94 -14.29 6.85
N HIS A 285 26.61 -14.22 6.96
CA HIS A 285 25.99 -13.29 7.89
C HIS A 285 25.93 -13.93 9.29
N HIS A 286 26.22 -13.12 10.30
CA HIS A 286 26.16 -13.51 11.70
C HIS A 286 25.35 -12.48 12.48
N LEU A 287 24.57 -12.95 13.46
CA LEU A 287 23.79 -12.07 14.33
C LEU A 287 24.61 -11.68 15.55
N PHE A 288 24.69 -10.38 15.81
CA PHE A 288 25.40 -9.79 16.92
C PHE A 288 24.46 -8.98 17.81
N ILE A 289 24.86 -8.85 19.07
CA ILE A 289 24.32 -7.87 20.01
C ILE A 289 25.47 -7.02 20.52
N VAL A 290 25.26 -5.72 20.61
CA VAL A 290 26.15 -4.77 21.30
C VAL A 290 25.34 -3.94 22.28
N ASN A 291 25.95 -3.49 23.38
CA ASN A 291 25.29 -2.49 24.22
C ASN A 291 25.15 -1.19 23.43
N ILE A 292 24.02 -0.50 23.57
CA ILE A 292 24.05 0.85 24.13
C ILE A 292 25.29 1.67 23.77
N ASP A 293 26.16 1.75 24.77
CA ASP A 293 27.44 2.48 24.83
C ASP A 293 28.54 1.98 23.86
N GLY A 294 28.30 0.94 23.07
CA GLY A 294 29.25 0.30 22.15
C GLY A 294 30.11 -0.79 22.80
N SER A 295 29.91 -1.08 24.09
CA SER A 295 30.63 -2.15 24.80
C SER A 295 29.95 -3.50 24.64
N GLY A 296 30.64 -4.56 25.06
CA GLY A 296 30.02 -5.89 25.22
C GLY A 296 29.52 -6.53 23.93
N GLU A 297 30.09 -6.16 22.78
CA GLU A 297 29.74 -6.79 21.50
C GLU A 297 29.96 -8.31 21.57
N GLN A 298 28.93 -9.07 21.19
CA GLN A 298 28.94 -10.52 21.17
C GLN A 298 28.20 -11.06 19.96
N ARG A 299 28.71 -12.16 19.42
CA ARG A 299 28.02 -12.94 18.38
C ARG A 299 27.08 -13.92 19.05
N ILE A 300 25.79 -13.86 18.71
CA ILE A 300 24.77 -14.75 19.30
C ILE A 300 24.34 -15.86 18.35
N LEU A 301 24.49 -15.70 17.04
CA LEU A 301 24.13 -16.76 16.09
C LEU A 301 25.13 -16.85 14.93
N THR A 302 25.59 -18.07 14.66
CA THR A 302 26.41 -18.44 13.50
C THR A 302 25.78 -19.64 12.82
N ARG A 303 25.23 -19.46 11.61
CA ARG A 303 24.65 -20.56 10.84
C ARG A 303 25.05 -20.61 9.36
N GLY A 304 25.72 -19.57 8.88
CA GLY A 304 26.31 -19.54 7.55
C GLY A 304 25.33 -19.29 6.41
N GLU A 305 24.05 -19.05 6.71
CA GLU A 305 23.10 -18.49 5.76
C GLU A 305 23.04 -16.97 5.85
N MET A 306 22.48 -16.34 4.81
CA MET A 306 22.18 -14.92 4.82
C MET A 306 21.03 -14.65 5.82
N ILE A 307 21.23 -13.67 6.68
CA ILE A 307 20.22 -13.14 7.61
C ILE A 307 20.05 -11.63 7.40
N ARG A 308 18.88 -11.09 7.72
CA ARG A 308 18.60 -9.65 7.69
C ARG A 308 17.43 -9.23 8.57
N ALA A 309 17.31 -7.93 8.79
CA ALA A 309 16.22 -7.27 9.52
C ALA A 309 15.86 -7.97 10.86
N PRO A 310 16.79 -8.01 11.83
CA PRO A 310 16.44 -8.46 13.16
C PRO A 310 15.44 -7.48 13.82
N SER A 311 14.51 -8.00 14.61
CA SER A 311 13.62 -7.21 15.45
C SER A 311 13.42 -7.88 16.81
N TRP A 312 13.42 -7.06 17.87
CA TRP A 312 13.27 -7.52 19.24
C TRP A 312 11.80 -7.71 19.61
N SER A 313 11.52 -8.82 20.28
CA SER A 313 10.26 -9.04 20.99
C SER A 313 10.01 -7.94 22.03
N PRO A 314 8.73 -7.61 22.35
CA PRO A 314 8.40 -6.51 23.26
C PRO A 314 8.91 -6.71 24.69
N ASP A 315 9.16 -7.95 25.10
CA ASP A 315 9.71 -8.31 26.42
C ASP A 315 11.26 -8.36 26.44
N GLY A 316 11.89 -8.15 25.28
CA GLY A 316 13.35 -8.15 25.11
C GLY A 316 14.00 -9.53 25.25
N GLN A 317 13.25 -10.62 25.22
CA GLN A 317 13.81 -11.97 25.42
C GLN A 317 14.24 -12.65 24.12
N ARG A 318 13.59 -12.28 23.01
CA ARG A 318 13.75 -12.91 21.70
C ARG A 318 14.00 -11.91 20.59
N ILE A 319 14.66 -12.40 19.54
CA ILE A 319 14.93 -11.69 18.30
C ILE A 319 14.38 -12.51 17.14
N VAL A 320 13.46 -11.94 16.39
CA VAL A 320 13.02 -12.48 15.10
C VAL A 320 13.90 -11.90 14.00
N PHE A 321 14.17 -12.67 12.95
CA PHE A 321 14.93 -12.20 11.80
C PHE A 321 14.54 -12.98 10.55
N SER A 322 14.86 -12.39 9.40
CA SER A 322 14.69 -13.05 8.10
C SER A 322 15.95 -13.85 7.79
N ARG A 323 15.80 -15.07 7.26
CA ARG A 323 16.93 -15.88 6.81
C ARG A 323 16.66 -16.64 5.53
N VAL A 324 17.71 -16.99 4.80
CA VAL A 324 17.63 -17.95 3.70
C VAL A 324 17.65 -19.38 4.25
N ASN A 325 16.61 -20.17 3.94
CA ASN A 325 16.50 -21.56 4.41
C ASN A 325 16.19 -22.59 3.31
N GLY A 326 16.62 -22.29 2.09
CA GLY A 326 16.47 -23.17 0.94
C GLY A 326 16.31 -22.38 -0.35
N GLN A 327 15.71 -23.01 -1.35
CA GLN A 327 15.44 -22.38 -2.64
C GLN A 327 13.95 -22.33 -2.92
N ARG A 328 13.48 -21.17 -3.40
CA ARG A 328 12.15 -21.00 -3.98
C ARG A 328 12.24 -21.33 -5.47
N ARG A 329 11.34 -22.19 -5.92
CA ARG A 329 11.20 -22.59 -7.33
C ARG A 329 9.84 -22.14 -7.83
N CYS A 330 9.81 -21.26 -8.81
CA CYS A 330 8.57 -20.82 -9.43
C CYS A 330 8.71 -20.59 -10.93
N ARG A 331 7.57 -20.62 -11.60
CA ARG A 331 7.41 -20.35 -13.02
C ARG A 331 7.10 -18.87 -13.20
N ASP A 332 8.00 -18.15 -13.82
CA ASP A 332 7.89 -16.70 -13.98
C ASP A 332 6.93 -16.36 -15.12
N ALA A 333 5.79 -15.79 -14.76
CA ALA A 333 4.79 -15.30 -15.70
C ALA A 333 5.00 -13.83 -16.08
N GLY A 334 6.09 -13.21 -15.62
CA GLY A 334 6.34 -11.78 -15.73
C GLY A 334 5.58 -10.96 -14.68
N PHE A 335 5.89 -9.66 -14.59
CA PHE A 335 5.21 -8.70 -13.69
C PHE A 335 5.24 -9.09 -12.20
N GLY A 336 6.27 -9.81 -11.75
CA GLY A 336 6.40 -10.27 -10.37
C GLY A 336 5.53 -11.49 -10.02
N VAL A 337 4.86 -12.10 -11.00
CA VAL A 337 3.99 -13.26 -10.77
C VAL A 337 4.80 -14.55 -10.82
N CYS A 338 4.88 -15.23 -9.68
CA CYS A 338 5.53 -16.53 -9.54
C CYS A 338 4.51 -17.66 -9.38
N LEU A 339 4.35 -18.47 -10.43
CA LEU A 339 3.43 -19.61 -10.48
C LEU A 339 4.09 -20.91 -9.97
N PRO A 340 3.31 -21.91 -9.52
CA PRO A 340 3.86 -23.20 -9.12
C PRO A 340 4.55 -23.93 -10.27
N ASP A 341 5.62 -24.68 -9.97
CA ASP A 341 6.37 -25.51 -10.93
C ASP A 341 5.63 -26.81 -11.29
N VAL A 342 4.43 -26.68 -11.86
CA VAL A 342 3.55 -27.80 -12.27
C VAL A 342 2.94 -27.55 -13.65
N PRO A 343 2.50 -28.60 -14.38
CA PRO A 343 1.72 -28.44 -15.61
C PRO A 343 0.41 -27.65 -15.40
N PRO A 344 -0.02 -26.81 -16.36
CA PRO A 344 0.62 -26.54 -17.66
C PRO A 344 1.73 -25.46 -17.59
N TYR A 345 1.86 -24.74 -16.47
CA TYR A 345 2.80 -23.61 -16.32
C TYR A 345 4.25 -24.01 -16.60
N SER A 346 4.61 -25.24 -16.25
CA SER A 346 5.95 -25.79 -16.50
C SER A 346 6.36 -25.85 -17.97
N PHE A 347 5.39 -25.83 -18.89
CA PHE A 347 5.63 -25.87 -20.34
C PHE A 347 5.61 -24.49 -21.00
N VAL A 348 5.03 -23.50 -20.33
CA VAL A 348 4.75 -22.17 -20.90
C VAL A 348 5.73 -21.13 -20.36
N PHE A 349 6.10 -21.25 -19.09
CA PHE A 349 6.85 -20.22 -18.38
C PHE A 349 8.24 -20.73 -17.94
N PRO A 350 9.28 -19.87 -17.99
CA PRO A 350 10.62 -20.23 -17.54
C PRO A 350 10.63 -20.53 -16.03
N LEU A 351 11.46 -21.49 -15.64
CA LEU A 351 11.72 -21.77 -14.22
C LEU A 351 12.73 -20.75 -13.69
N ILE A 352 12.36 -20.10 -12.60
CA ILE A 352 13.27 -19.30 -11.77
C ILE A 352 13.52 -20.05 -10.47
N ILE A 353 14.80 -20.08 -10.08
CA ILE A 353 15.27 -20.58 -8.79
C ILE A 353 15.89 -19.40 -8.07
N SER A 354 15.36 -19.06 -6.90
CA SER A 354 15.84 -17.97 -6.05
C SER A 354 15.98 -18.43 -4.61
N ASP A 355 16.60 -17.62 -3.77
CA ASP A 355 16.70 -17.91 -2.34
C ASP A 355 15.32 -17.86 -1.67
N LYS A 356 15.06 -18.86 -0.82
CA LYS A 356 13.85 -18.90 -0.01
C LYS A 356 14.11 -18.16 1.30
N TRP A 357 13.62 -16.92 1.37
CA TRP A 357 13.53 -16.17 2.62
C TRP A 357 12.39 -16.70 3.51
N SER A 358 12.64 -16.81 4.80
CA SER A 358 11.69 -17.24 5.84
C SER A 358 12.04 -16.59 7.17
N LEU A 359 11.12 -16.64 8.13
CA LEU A 359 11.36 -16.09 9.46
C LEU A 359 11.88 -17.16 10.44
N SER A 360 12.75 -16.72 11.33
CA SER A 360 13.24 -17.52 12.46
C SER A 360 13.38 -16.65 13.69
N SER A 361 13.37 -17.30 14.83
CA SER A 361 13.50 -16.67 16.14
C SER A 361 14.63 -17.32 16.93
N VAL A 362 15.28 -16.51 17.77
CA VAL A 362 16.35 -16.92 18.68
C VAL A 362 16.23 -16.14 19.98
N ASP A 363 16.62 -16.73 21.10
CA ASP A 363 16.76 -15.97 22.34
C ASP A 363 17.96 -15.00 22.29
N ALA A 364 17.97 -14.00 23.17
CA ALA A 364 19.02 -13.00 23.24
C ALA A 364 20.41 -13.56 23.60
N GLN A 365 20.52 -14.83 23.99
CA GLN A 365 21.78 -15.54 24.27
C GLN A 365 22.19 -16.49 23.14
N GLY A 366 21.44 -16.57 22.04
CA GLY A 366 21.71 -17.45 20.91
C GLY A 366 21.12 -18.86 21.01
N GLY A 367 20.37 -19.15 22.07
CA GLY A 367 19.64 -20.39 22.29
C GLY A 367 18.22 -20.39 21.71
N ASP A 368 17.50 -21.47 21.99
CA ASP A 368 16.10 -21.72 21.60
C ASP A 368 15.72 -21.35 20.15
N PHE A 369 16.67 -21.53 19.24
CA PHE A 369 16.45 -21.25 17.83
C PHE A 369 15.35 -22.16 17.26
N HIS A 370 14.42 -21.57 16.52
CA HIS A 370 13.43 -22.29 15.72
C HIS A 370 12.92 -21.45 14.53
N ASP A 371 12.34 -22.15 13.55
CA ASP A 371 11.72 -21.52 12.38
C ASP A 371 10.26 -21.16 12.67
N LEU A 372 9.83 -20.04 12.12
CA LEU A 372 8.46 -19.57 12.25
C LEU A 372 7.64 -19.90 11.00
N PRO A 373 6.32 -20.17 11.14
CA PRO A 373 5.43 -20.28 10.00
C PRO A 373 5.38 -18.96 9.21
N SER A 374 5.96 -18.94 8.00
CA SER A 374 5.98 -17.77 7.12
C SER A 374 5.91 -18.17 5.65
N GLN A 375 5.48 -17.26 4.77
CA GLN A 375 5.56 -17.47 3.33
C GLN A 375 7.00 -17.45 2.80
N ALA A 376 7.21 -18.11 1.66
CA ALA A 376 8.49 -18.12 0.98
C ALA A 376 8.76 -16.74 0.33
N GLY A 377 9.62 -15.94 0.96
CA GLY A 377 9.79 -14.52 0.64
C GLY A 377 9.59 -13.59 1.84
N ALA A 378 9.42 -14.13 3.05
CA ALA A 378 9.22 -13.36 4.26
C ALA A 378 10.47 -12.56 4.66
N ILE A 379 10.32 -11.23 4.75
CA ILE A 379 11.41 -10.28 5.05
C ILE A 379 10.91 -9.16 5.98
N ALA A 380 11.82 -8.37 6.54
CA ALA A 380 11.51 -7.20 7.38
C ALA A 380 10.46 -7.44 8.48
N PRO A 381 10.68 -8.42 9.38
CA PRO A 381 9.75 -8.70 10.46
C PRO A 381 9.79 -7.60 11.55
N ASP A 382 8.64 -7.26 12.11
CA ASP A 382 8.54 -6.42 13.31
C ASP A 382 7.53 -6.98 14.31
N TRP A 383 7.85 -6.85 15.59
CA TRP A 383 7.00 -7.34 16.67
C TRP A 383 5.93 -6.33 17.05
N GLY A 384 4.73 -6.85 17.31
CA GLY A 384 3.62 -6.09 17.86
C GLY A 384 2.78 -6.91 18.81
N GLN A 385 1.74 -6.27 19.35
CA GLN A 385 0.82 -6.91 20.29
C GLN A 385 0.01 -8.08 19.70
N LEU A 386 -0.02 -8.21 18.36
CA LEU A 386 -0.75 -9.27 17.65
C LEU A 386 0.17 -10.41 17.15
N GLY A 387 1.47 -10.35 17.44
CA GLY A 387 2.47 -11.24 16.90
C GLY A 387 3.48 -10.48 16.03
N ILE A 388 3.91 -11.09 14.94
CA ILE A 388 4.99 -10.62 14.08
C ILE A 388 4.41 -10.26 12.71
N VAL A 389 4.47 -8.98 12.33
CA VAL A 389 4.19 -8.57 10.94
C VAL A 389 5.45 -8.66 10.13
N TYR A 390 5.30 -8.93 8.84
CA TYR A 390 6.44 -8.99 7.93
C TYR A 390 5.99 -8.70 6.49
N ASP A 391 6.95 -8.35 5.66
CA ASP A 391 6.78 -8.22 4.22
C ASP A 391 6.83 -9.61 3.57
N GLY A 392 5.72 -9.99 2.95
CA GLY A 392 5.53 -11.25 2.27
C GLY A 392 5.24 -11.08 0.78
N PRO A 393 5.28 -12.17 0.01
CA PRO A 393 5.08 -12.13 -1.45
C PRO A 393 3.68 -11.64 -1.89
N SER A 394 2.72 -11.53 -0.96
CA SER A 394 1.36 -11.05 -1.24
C SER A 394 1.05 -9.69 -0.60
N GLY A 395 2.04 -9.04 0.02
CA GLY A 395 1.90 -7.81 0.81
C GLY A 395 2.29 -8.04 2.27
N ILE A 396 1.64 -7.35 3.20
CA ILE A 396 1.95 -7.47 4.62
C ILE A 396 1.23 -8.67 5.23
N GLU A 397 1.97 -9.50 5.95
CA GLU A 397 1.49 -10.74 6.56
C GLU A 397 1.73 -10.74 8.07
N LEU A 398 1.04 -11.62 8.79
CA LEU A 398 1.07 -11.75 10.23
C LEU A 398 1.28 -13.22 10.62
N THR A 399 2.19 -13.45 11.56
CA THR A 399 2.44 -14.75 12.20
C THR A 399 2.72 -14.57 13.70
N ASP A 400 3.10 -15.63 14.40
CA ASP A 400 3.50 -15.62 15.80
C ASP A 400 4.79 -16.45 15.98
N ASP A 401 5.42 -16.33 17.15
CA ASP A 401 6.62 -17.05 17.59
C ASP A 401 6.32 -18.49 18.05
N SER A 402 5.14 -19.02 17.71
CA SER A 402 4.77 -20.40 18.00
C SER A 402 4.97 -21.28 16.77
N SER A 403 5.49 -22.49 16.98
CA SER A 403 5.72 -23.45 15.89
C SER A 403 4.44 -23.90 15.17
N ASP A 404 3.28 -23.72 15.82
CA ASP A 404 1.94 -24.02 15.32
C ASP A 404 1.17 -22.78 14.85
N ALA A 405 1.82 -21.62 14.80
CA ALA A 405 1.20 -20.38 14.35
C ALA A 405 0.62 -20.53 12.94
N VAL A 406 -0.52 -19.89 12.73
CA VAL A 406 -1.16 -19.83 11.42
C VAL A 406 -0.81 -18.49 10.80
N ASN A 407 -0.03 -18.54 9.72
CA ASN A 407 0.28 -17.36 8.94
C ASN A 407 -0.96 -16.81 8.23
N GLN A 408 -1.15 -15.49 8.28
CA GLN A 408 -2.32 -14.80 7.73
C GLN A 408 -1.89 -13.56 6.95
N ALA A 409 -2.63 -13.22 5.89
CA ALA A 409 -2.42 -11.96 5.20
C ALA A 409 -3.12 -10.83 5.95
N LEU A 410 -2.39 -9.74 6.22
CA LEU A 410 -2.91 -8.53 6.85
C LEU A 410 -3.30 -7.49 5.79
N LEU A 411 -2.43 -7.24 4.81
CA LEU A 411 -2.69 -6.38 3.66
C LEU A 411 -2.30 -7.10 2.37
N ASN A 412 -3.26 -7.30 1.46
CA ASN A 412 -3.10 -8.09 0.24
C ASN A 412 -2.73 -7.22 -0.97
N ASP A 413 -1.64 -6.46 -0.89
CA ASP A 413 -1.05 -5.75 -2.03
C ASP A 413 0.47 -5.93 -2.01
N PHE A 414 1.00 -6.53 -3.08
CA PHE A 414 2.42 -6.86 -3.22
C PHE A 414 3.34 -5.65 -3.26
N LYS A 415 2.79 -4.43 -3.35
CA LYS A 415 3.56 -3.18 -3.31
C LYS A 415 3.91 -2.73 -1.90
N PHE A 416 3.30 -3.33 -0.87
CA PHE A 416 3.51 -2.92 0.51
C PHE A 416 4.70 -3.65 1.11
N HIS A 417 5.64 -2.89 1.66
CA HIS A 417 6.94 -3.37 2.12
C HIS A 417 7.34 -2.73 3.45
N ASP A 418 8.31 -3.34 4.13
CA ASP A 418 8.95 -2.85 5.37
C ASP A 418 7.95 -2.35 6.44
N PRO A 419 7.09 -3.23 6.98
CA PRO A 419 6.13 -2.85 8.01
C PRO A 419 6.80 -2.60 9.38
N SER A 420 6.31 -1.64 10.14
CA SER A 420 6.62 -1.47 11.56
C SER A 420 5.36 -1.22 12.39
N PHE A 421 5.26 -1.87 13.55
CA PHE A 421 4.14 -1.73 14.47
C PHE A 421 4.21 -0.45 15.30
N GLN A 422 3.06 0.17 15.51
CA GLN A 422 2.90 1.28 16.44
C GLN A 422 2.94 0.75 17.89
N PRO A 423 3.91 1.16 18.72
CA PRO A 423 3.94 0.78 20.13
C PRO A 423 2.68 1.25 20.87
N GLY A 424 2.03 0.35 21.61
CA GLY A 424 0.82 0.65 22.38
C GLY A 424 -0.40 1.09 21.58
N GLY A 425 -0.34 1.02 20.24
CA GLY A 425 -1.41 1.45 19.32
C GLY A 425 -1.98 0.29 18.52
N ASN A 426 -2.84 0.59 17.54
CA ASN A 426 -3.49 -0.39 16.65
C ASN A 426 -3.16 -0.13 15.18
N ARG A 427 -1.98 0.41 14.89
CA ARG A 427 -1.55 0.71 13.52
C ARG A 427 -0.23 0.06 13.18
N ILE A 428 -0.02 -0.08 11.88
CA ILE A 428 1.28 -0.32 11.27
C ILE A 428 1.62 0.87 10.37
N VAL A 429 2.91 1.13 10.22
CA VAL A 429 3.46 1.98 9.16
C VAL A 429 4.21 1.09 8.18
N PHE A 430 4.20 1.41 6.90
CA PHE A 430 4.89 0.64 5.85
C PHE A 430 5.17 1.56 4.67
N GLN A 431 5.99 1.10 3.72
CA GLN A 431 6.25 1.83 2.48
C GLN A 431 5.53 1.16 1.30
N SER A 432 5.17 1.93 0.28
CA SER A 432 4.56 1.46 -0.97
C SER A 432 5.25 2.06 -2.18
N LEU A 433 5.47 1.25 -3.21
CA LEU A 433 5.98 1.72 -4.50
C LEU A 433 4.82 2.31 -5.33
N GLU A 434 4.71 3.62 -5.31
CA GLU A 434 3.71 4.40 -6.05
C GLU A 434 4.25 4.82 -7.42
N LYS A 435 3.87 4.06 -8.46
CA LYS A 435 4.38 4.21 -9.84
C LYS A 435 5.90 4.05 -9.95
N ASP A 436 6.64 5.11 -9.68
CA ASP A 436 8.08 5.24 -9.84
C ASP A 436 8.80 5.78 -8.59
N HIS A 437 8.07 6.03 -7.50
CA HIS A 437 8.63 6.53 -6.25
C HIS A 437 8.04 5.81 -5.03
N TRP A 438 8.74 5.89 -3.90
CA TRP A 438 8.32 5.25 -2.65
C TRP A 438 7.61 6.26 -1.76
N GLU A 439 6.51 5.84 -1.15
CA GLU A 439 5.75 6.65 -0.20
C GLU A 439 5.45 5.86 1.07
N ILE A 440 5.26 6.58 2.18
CA ILE A 440 4.93 6.01 3.48
C ILE A 440 3.42 5.98 3.67
N PHE A 441 2.92 4.84 4.12
CA PHE A 441 1.53 4.55 4.38
C PHE A 441 1.35 4.06 5.81
N THR A 442 0.12 4.16 6.30
CA THR A 442 -0.33 3.53 7.54
C THR A 442 -1.62 2.77 7.30
N ALA A 443 -1.86 1.75 8.11
CA ALA A 443 -3.11 1.01 8.16
C ALA A 443 -3.41 0.61 9.60
N THR A 444 -4.67 0.32 9.90
CA THR A 444 -5.03 -0.32 11.17
C THR A 444 -4.63 -1.80 11.15
N THR A 445 -4.42 -2.38 12.32
CA THR A 445 -3.95 -3.77 12.48
C THR A 445 -4.99 -4.84 12.12
N ASP A 446 -6.19 -4.42 11.71
CA ASP A 446 -7.22 -5.26 11.08
C ASP A 446 -7.15 -5.21 9.54
N GLY A 447 -6.15 -4.52 8.97
CA GLY A 447 -5.97 -4.35 7.53
C GLY A 447 -6.82 -3.23 6.91
N ALA A 448 -7.56 -2.47 7.71
CA ALA A 448 -8.38 -1.35 7.24
C ALA A 448 -7.60 -0.01 7.22
N ASN A 449 -8.28 1.05 6.79
CA ASN A 449 -7.82 2.45 6.87
C ASN A 449 -6.44 2.73 6.24
N VAL A 450 -6.10 2.01 5.17
CA VAL A 450 -4.87 2.23 4.41
C VAL A 450 -4.82 3.68 3.90
N THR A 451 -3.86 4.46 4.40
CA THR A 451 -3.74 5.90 4.15
C THR A 451 -2.28 6.27 3.89
N ALA A 452 -2.02 6.96 2.78
CA ALA A 452 -0.72 7.58 2.50
C ALA A 452 -0.46 8.77 3.46
N LEU A 453 0.67 8.72 4.17
CA LEU A 453 1.17 9.77 5.07
C LEU A 453 2.08 10.77 4.35
N THR A 454 2.78 10.31 3.31
CA THR A 454 3.57 11.16 2.43
C THR A 454 2.95 11.16 1.03
N ARG A 455 2.91 12.35 0.41
CA ARG A 455 2.39 12.54 -0.96
C ARG A 455 3.20 13.64 -1.62
N PRO A 456 3.70 13.45 -2.84
CA PRO A 456 4.46 14.49 -3.50
C PRO A 456 3.50 15.54 -4.10
N ALA A 457 3.89 16.82 -4.02
CA ALA A 457 3.20 17.88 -4.74
C ALA A 457 3.46 17.70 -6.25
N THR A 458 2.43 17.34 -7.02
CA THR A 458 2.59 17.04 -8.45
C THR A 458 3.00 18.28 -9.24
N THR A 459 4.20 18.26 -9.81
CA THR A 459 4.61 19.12 -10.93
C THR A 459 4.85 18.24 -12.16
N LEU A 460 4.50 18.74 -13.35
CA LEU A 460 4.44 17.94 -14.59
C LEU A 460 5.81 17.44 -15.11
N TYR A 461 6.93 17.76 -14.44
CA TYR A 461 8.27 17.47 -14.98
C TYR A 461 9.40 17.42 -13.93
N THR A 462 9.26 16.66 -12.84
CA THR A 462 10.40 16.35 -11.95
C THR A 462 10.28 14.94 -11.39
N PRO A 463 11.38 14.17 -11.30
CA PRO A 463 11.38 12.91 -10.56
C PRO A 463 10.93 13.20 -9.12
N LEU A 464 9.99 12.39 -8.63
CA LEU A 464 9.43 12.55 -7.29
C LEU A 464 10.44 12.02 -6.25
N PRO A 465 10.54 12.65 -5.08
CA PRO A 465 11.39 12.13 -4.02
C PRO A 465 10.83 10.80 -3.52
N HIS A 466 11.72 9.96 -3.00
CA HIS A 466 11.36 8.72 -2.33
C HIS A 466 11.28 8.95 -0.82
N ASN A 467 10.33 8.26 -0.18
CA ASN A 467 10.19 8.15 1.26
C ASN A 467 10.17 6.65 1.62
N VAL A 468 11.12 6.20 2.44
CA VAL A 468 11.39 4.76 2.70
C VAL A 468 11.75 4.49 4.17
N ALA A 469 11.83 3.21 4.53
CA ALA A 469 12.26 2.69 5.83
C ALA A 469 11.58 3.37 7.04
N PRO A 470 10.23 3.36 7.10
CA PRO A 470 9.51 4.01 8.18
C PRO A 470 9.59 3.22 9.48
N VAL A 471 9.68 3.92 10.60
CA VAL A 471 9.84 3.32 11.93
C VAL A 471 9.18 4.21 12.99
N TRP A 472 8.45 3.60 13.94
CA TRP A 472 7.72 4.35 14.97
C TRP A 472 8.61 4.83 16.11
N SER A 473 8.26 5.99 16.69
CA SER A 473 8.76 6.42 17.98
C SER A 473 8.24 5.52 19.12
N PRO A 474 8.95 5.46 20.27
CA PRO A 474 8.56 4.61 21.40
C PRO A 474 7.19 4.95 22.02
N ASP A 475 6.76 6.20 21.91
CA ASP A 475 5.45 6.66 22.36
C ASP A 475 4.34 6.48 21.31
N GLY A 476 4.70 5.97 20.12
CA GLY A 476 3.79 5.77 18.99
C GLY A 476 3.19 7.08 18.43
N GLN A 477 3.74 8.25 18.77
CA GLN A 477 3.21 9.55 18.32
C GLN A 477 3.90 10.08 17.06
N GLN A 478 5.06 9.53 16.71
CA GLN A 478 5.85 9.99 15.58
C GLN A 478 6.40 8.83 14.76
N ILE A 479 6.77 9.16 13.52
CA ILE A 479 7.36 8.24 12.56
C ILE A 479 8.65 8.87 12.06
N LEU A 480 9.75 8.14 12.19
CA LEU A 480 11.02 8.39 11.52
C LEU A 480 11.01 7.68 10.16
N PHE A 481 11.57 8.30 9.14
CA PHE A 481 11.70 7.71 7.81
C PHE A 481 12.86 8.36 7.05
N LEU A 482 13.33 7.72 5.99
CA LEU A 482 14.32 8.28 5.08
C LEU A 482 13.66 9.00 3.92
N SER A 483 14.21 10.15 3.54
CA SER A 483 13.79 10.85 2.32
C SER A 483 14.95 11.53 1.62
N ASN A 484 14.92 11.50 0.28
CA ASN A 484 15.87 12.22 -0.58
C ASN A 484 15.30 13.57 -1.09
N ARG A 485 14.20 14.06 -0.50
CA ARG A 485 13.56 15.32 -0.91
C ARG A 485 14.44 16.58 -0.77
N SER A 486 15.53 16.48 0.00
CA SER A 486 16.54 17.52 0.19
C SER A 486 17.75 17.39 -0.76
N GLY A 487 17.74 16.42 -1.69
CA GLY A 487 18.87 16.09 -2.57
C GLY A 487 19.48 14.75 -2.20
N ASP A 488 20.15 14.68 -1.05
CA ASP A 488 20.70 13.45 -0.49
C ASP A 488 19.72 12.77 0.48
N TRP A 489 19.93 11.48 0.75
CA TRP A 489 19.19 10.75 1.77
C TRP A 489 19.42 11.37 3.15
N ALA A 490 18.32 11.71 3.82
CA ALA A 490 18.34 12.20 5.19
C ALA A 490 17.20 11.58 5.99
N PHE A 491 17.36 11.58 7.30
CA PHE A 491 16.29 11.21 8.23
C PHE A 491 15.31 12.36 8.39
N TRP A 492 14.03 12.04 8.26
CA TRP A 492 12.90 12.91 8.47
C TRP A 492 11.98 12.31 9.52
N ILE A 493 11.31 13.17 10.27
CA ILE A 493 10.28 12.78 11.21
C ILE A 493 8.97 13.44 10.86
N MET A 494 7.88 12.80 11.23
CA MET A 494 6.51 13.32 11.13
C MET A 494 5.67 12.85 12.31
N ASN A 495 4.56 13.53 12.55
CA ASN A 495 3.54 13.04 13.48
C ASN A 495 2.89 11.76 12.92
N ALA A 496 2.24 10.99 13.79
CA ALA A 496 1.53 9.75 13.44
C ALA A 496 0.46 9.91 12.33
N ASP A 497 -0.04 11.14 12.11
CA ASP A 497 -1.01 11.48 11.07
C ASP A 497 -0.36 11.99 9.76
N GLY A 498 0.97 11.99 9.67
CA GLY A 498 1.75 12.46 8.54
C GLY A 498 2.04 13.96 8.52
N SER A 499 1.50 14.73 9.47
CA SER A 499 1.76 16.17 9.59
C SER A 499 3.13 16.47 10.23
N GLY A 500 3.52 17.75 10.24
CA GLY A 500 4.72 18.19 10.96
C GLY A 500 6.04 17.66 10.41
N GLN A 501 6.08 17.28 9.12
CA GLN A 501 7.28 16.68 8.51
C GLN A 501 8.48 17.63 8.57
N ARG A 502 9.57 17.17 9.19
CA ARG A 502 10.83 17.93 9.28
C ARG A 502 12.04 17.01 9.28
N GLN A 503 13.15 17.51 8.72
CA GLN A 503 14.42 16.79 8.71
C GLN A 503 15.06 16.79 10.10
N LEU A 504 15.68 15.68 10.50
CA LEU A 504 16.56 15.61 11.66
C LEU A 504 17.97 16.06 11.29
N SER A 505 18.61 16.82 12.18
CA SER A 505 20.00 17.25 12.01
C SER A 505 20.94 16.13 12.45
N ILE A 506 21.26 15.23 11.50
CA ILE A 506 22.25 14.16 11.66
C ILE A 506 23.38 14.46 10.67
N ASP A 507 24.60 14.65 11.18
CA ASP A 507 25.81 14.94 10.38
C ASP A 507 26.53 13.65 9.98
N VAL A 508 25.77 12.69 9.45
CA VAL A 508 26.26 11.42 8.92
C VAL A 508 25.64 11.22 7.53
N PRO A 509 26.44 11.15 6.46
CA PRO A 509 25.92 10.87 5.13
C PRO A 509 25.26 9.48 5.07
N ILE A 510 24.03 9.41 4.55
CA ILE A 510 23.30 8.16 4.43
C ILE A 510 23.33 7.69 2.97
N ALA A 511 23.66 6.43 2.76
CA ALA A 511 23.54 5.74 1.48
C ALA A 511 22.52 4.61 1.61
N TYR A 512 21.52 4.64 0.73
CA TYR A 512 20.46 3.65 0.64
C TYR A 512 20.32 3.17 -0.80
N ASP A 513 20.22 1.86 -0.99
CA ASP A 513 20.29 1.17 -2.29
C ASP A 513 19.04 0.33 -2.62
N TYR A 514 17.94 0.55 -1.89
CA TYR A 514 16.64 -0.09 -2.10
C TYR A 514 16.62 -1.62 -1.92
N GLN A 515 17.51 -2.18 -1.11
CA GLN A 515 17.52 -3.61 -0.80
C GLN A 515 16.56 -4.04 0.33
N MET A 516 15.56 -3.21 0.65
CA MET A 516 14.57 -3.45 1.73
C MET A 516 15.27 -3.70 3.07
N GLU A 517 16.15 -2.76 3.42
CA GLU A 517 16.99 -2.80 4.62
C GLU A 517 16.33 -2.05 5.77
N GLN A 518 16.53 -2.55 6.98
CA GLN A 518 16.11 -1.84 8.18
C GLN A 518 17.15 -0.76 8.50
N VAL A 519 16.97 0.45 7.97
CA VAL A 519 18.01 1.48 8.09
C VAL A 519 18.11 2.10 9.48
N ALA A 520 17.02 2.06 10.26
CA ALA A 520 16.97 2.61 11.60
C ALA A 520 15.97 1.86 12.51
N SER A 521 16.11 2.08 13.82
CA SER A 521 15.19 1.64 14.86
C SER A 521 15.11 2.71 15.96
N TRP A 522 13.93 2.92 16.54
CA TRP A 522 13.69 3.97 17.56
C TRP A 522 12.93 3.39 18.76
N ARG A 523 13.51 3.50 19.96
CA ARG A 523 12.93 3.08 21.24
C ARG A 523 13.22 4.08 22.35
#